data_AF-A0A183HB52-F1
#
_entry.id   AF-A0A183HB52-F1
#
_cell.length_a   1.000
_cell.length_b   1.000
_cell.length_c   1.000
_cell.angle_alpha   90.00
_cell.angle_beta   90.00
_cell.angle_gamma   90.00
#
_symmetry.space_group_name_H-M   'P 1'
#
loop_
_entity.id
_entity.type
_entity.pdbx_description
1 polymer ?
#
loop_
_entity_poly.entity_id
_entity_poly.type
_entity_poly.pdbx_seq_one_letter_code
_entity_poly.pdbx_strand_id
1 'polypeptide(L)'
;MLLTVKGLTRFALSILHPRAPILPIDDELWALRTSLSRMEYIVLRLLKFRLAVENPHKYLLHYISSLMHWCPHEFTKFNIGAISFIILRDAHVNPDWVLSHSPQTIAIVCLAVALRIAKISIGVRWYSVFYSSMTKSKLRRLEDELVTSVLKR
;
A
#
# COMPACT_ATOMS: atom_id res chain seq x y z
N MET A 1 12.43 7.76 -14.18
CA MET A 1 13.77 7.35 -13.71
C MET A 1 13.81 5.84 -13.68
N LEU A 2 14.40 5.20 -14.71
CA LEU A 2 14.58 3.74 -14.73
C LEU A 2 15.81 3.42 -13.87
N LEU A 3 15.60 2.80 -12.72
CA LEU A 3 16.69 2.32 -11.86
C LEU A 3 17.40 1.18 -12.61
N THR A 4 18.66 1.41 -12.99
CA THR A 4 19.50 0.35 -13.55
C THR A 4 19.87 -0.65 -12.44
N VAL A 5 20.11 -1.92 -12.79
CA VAL A 5 20.58 -2.95 -11.83
C VAL A 5 21.79 -2.46 -11.02
N LYS A 6 22.72 -1.75 -11.68
CA LYS A 6 23.89 -1.13 -11.02
C LYS A 6 23.48 -0.11 -9.95
N GLY A 7 22.52 0.75 -10.25
CA GLY A 7 22.00 1.74 -9.31
C GLY A 7 21.30 1.08 -8.12
N LEU A 8 20.48 0.05 -8.38
CA LEU A 8 19.77 -0.69 -7.34
C LEU A 8 20.73 -1.36 -6.35
N THR A 9 21.75 -2.07 -6.84
CA THR A 9 22.72 -2.76 -6.00
C THR A 9 23.46 -1.79 -5.06
N ARG A 10 23.93 -0.65 -5.60
CA ARG A 10 24.63 0.36 -4.81
C ARG A 10 23.72 0.98 -3.75
N PHE A 11 22.48 1.29 -4.12
CA PHE A 11 21.50 1.86 -3.20
C PHE A 11 21.16 0.89 -2.07
N ALA A 12 20.89 -0.38 -2.38
CA ALA A 12 20.62 -1.40 -1.38
C ALA A 12 21.77 -1.55 -0.39
N LEU A 13 23.02 -1.57 -0.88
CA LEU A 13 24.21 -1.60 -0.03
C LEU A 13 24.35 -0.39 0.88
N SER A 14 24.03 0.82 0.39
CA SER A 14 24.08 2.03 1.22
C SER A 14 23.07 2.01 2.37
N ILE A 15 21.93 1.35 2.18
CA ILE A 15 20.90 1.19 3.23
C ILE A 15 21.31 0.10 4.22
N LEU A 16 21.76 -1.05 3.71
CA LEU A 16 22.09 -2.23 4.54
C LEU A 16 23.41 -2.05 5.30
N HIS A 17 24.35 -1.31 4.73
CA HIS A 17 25.68 -1.05 5.30
C HIS A 17 26.03 0.45 5.28
N PRO A 18 25.36 1.29 6.08
CA PRO A 18 25.51 2.75 6.01
C PRO A 18 26.92 3.28 6.33
N ARG A 19 27.72 2.49 7.04
CA ARG A 19 29.09 2.82 7.44
C ARG A 19 30.15 2.20 6.55
N ALA A 20 29.76 1.35 5.59
CA ALA A 20 30.71 0.72 4.69
C ALA A 20 31.13 1.71 3.60
N PRO A 21 32.40 1.64 3.15
CA PRO A 21 32.83 2.41 1.98
C PRO A 21 32.03 1.97 0.75
N ILE A 22 31.88 2.88 -0.21
CA ILE A 22 31.25 2.56 -1.49
C ILE A 22 32.07 1.45 -2.15
N LEU A 23 31.44 0.28 -2.38
CA LEU A 23 32.11 -0.84 -3.07
C LEU A 23 32.71 -0.35 -4.39
N PRO A 24 34.01 -0.61 -4.62
CA PRO A 24 34.61 -0.36 -5.92
C PRO A 24 33.89 -1.21 -6.98
N ILE A 25 34.06 -0.84 -8.25
CA ILE A 25 33.55 -1.69 -9.33
C ILE A 25 34.53 -2.85 -9.45
N ASP A 26 34.29 -3.89 -8.66
CA ASP A 26 35.10 -5.08 -8.52
C ASP A 26 34.29 -6.36 -8.84
N ASP A 27 34.97 -7.50 -8.75
CA ASP A 27 34.37 -8.81 -9.02
C ASP A 27 33.23 -9.13 -8.03
N GLU A 28 33.29 -8.63 -6.80
CA GLU A 28 32.22 -8.80 -5.80
C GLU A 28 30.94 -8.09 -6.21
N LEU A 29 31.04 -6.82 -6.62
CA LEU A 29 29.90 -6.07 -7.13
C LEU A 29 29.32 -6.72 -8.39
N TRP A 30 30.17 -7.28 -9.25
CA TRP A 30 29.73 -8.00 -10.45
C TRP A 30 28.99 -9.31 -10.09
N ALA A 31 29.51 -10.08 -9.13
CA ALA A 31 28.88 -11.28 -8.61
C ALA A 31 27.51 -10.99 -7.99
N LEU A 32 27.40 -9.91 -7.20
CA LEU A 32 26.15 -9.47 -6.57
C LEU A 32 25.09 -9.04 -7.61
N ARG A 33 25.51 -8.37 -8.68
CA ARG A 33 24.60 -8.02 -9.78
C ARG A 33 24.09 -9.26 -10.52
N THR A 34 24.97 -10.25 -10.70
CA THR A 34 24.61 -11.52 -11.34
C THR A 34 23.65 -12.33 -10.47
N SER A 35 23.88 -12.40 -9.15
CA SER A 35 22.99 -13.10 -8.24
C SER A 35 21.62 -12.42 -8.16
N LEU A 36 21.57 -11.09 -8.13
CA LEU A 36 20.32 -10.33 -8.19
C LEU A 36 19.51 -10.62 -9.47
N SER A 37 20.17 -10.66 -10.63
CA SER A 37 19.52 -10.99 -11.91
C SER A 37 18.95 -12.42 -11.92
N ARG A 38 19.66 -13.37 -11.29
CA ARG A 38 19.15 -14.74 -11.12
C ARG A 38 17.96 -14.81 -10.16
N MET A 39 18.02 -14.06 -9.06
CA MET A 39 16.94 -14.00 -8.07
C MET A 39 15.67 -13.40 -8.68
N GLU A 40 15.79 -12.35 -9.49
CA GLU A 40 14.66 -11.78 -10.25
C GLU A 40 13.94 -12.88 -11.03
N TYR A 41 14.68 -13.69 -11.79
CA TYR A 41 14.09 -14.78 -12.57
C TYR A 41 13.43 -15.87 -11.70
N ILE A 42 13.99 -16.19 -10.53
CA ILE A 42 13.37 -17.11 -9.57
C ILE A 42 12.03 -16.54 -9.06
N VAL A 43 11.99 -15.25 -8.71
CA VAL A 43 10.78 -14.57 -8.25
C VAL A 43 9.72 -14.54 -9.36
N LEU A 44 10.10 -14.25 -10.61
CA LEU A 44 9.19 -14.28 -11.75
C LEU A 44 8.53 -15.66 -11.93
N ARG A 45 9.31 -16.74 -11.77
CA ARG A 45 8.78 -18.12 -11.82
C ARG A 45 7.84 -18.41 -10.65
N LEU A 46 8.17 -17.97 -9.43
CA LEU A 46 7.31 -18.15 -8.26
C LEU A 46 5.95 -17.46 -8.47
N LEU A 47 5.96 -16.27 -9.07
CA LEU A 47 4.75 -15.53 -9.45
C LEU A 47 4.08 -16.09 -10.71
N LYS A 48 4.61 -17.16 -11.32
CA LYS A 48 4.14 -17.74 -12.58
C LYS A 48 4.00 -16.69 -13.69
N PHE A 49 4.91 -15.71 -13.72
CA PHE A 49 4.89 -14.56 -14.62
C PHE A 49 3.58 -13.73 -14.59
N ARG A 50 2.80 -13.83 -13.51
CA ARG A 50 1.60 -12.99 -13.29
C ARG A 50 2.02 -11.66 -12.66
N LEU A 51 2.45 -10.73 -13.51
CA LEU A 51 2.94 -9.40 -13.09
C LEU A 51 1.83 -8.34 -13.02
N ALA A 52 0.67 -8.63 -13.61
CA ALA A 52 -0.49 -7.78 -13.48
C ALA A 52 -1.11 -7.96 -12.08
N VAL A 53 -1.02 -6.92 -11.26
CA VAL A 53 -1.60 -6.90 -9.92
C VAL A 53 -2.59 -5.74 -9.83
N GLU A 54 -3.80 -6.04 -9.38
CA GLU A 54 -4.75 -4.99 -9.03
C GLU A 54 -4.36 -4.35 -7.71
N ASN A 55 -4.13 -3.04 -7.72
CA ASN A 55 -3.66 -2.32 -6.55
C ASN A 55 -4.80 -1.52 -5.88
N PRO A 56 -4.99 -1.61 -4.55
CA PRO A 56 -5.98 -0.82 -3.80
C PRO A 56 -5.88 0.69 -4.05
N HIS A 57 -4.71 1.23 -4.39
CA HIS A 57 -4.50 2.65 -4.65
C HIS A 57 -5.41 3.19 -5.77
N LYS A 58 -5.67 2.39 -6.82
CA LYS A 58 -6.56 2.77 -7.92
C LYS A 58 -7.98 2.99 -7.41
N TYR A 59 -8.50 2.04 -6.64
CA TYR A 59 -9.85 2.10 -6.08
C TYR A 59 -9.98 3.23 -5.05
N LEU A 60 -8.97 3.39 -4.20
CA LEU A 60 -8.95 4.43 -3.18
C LEU A 60 -9.07 5.83 -3.80
N LEU A 61 -8.31 6.10 -4.87
CA LEU A 61 -8.40 7.37 -5.60
C LEU A 61 -9.82 7.63 -6.13
N HIS A 62 -10.44 6.63 -6.76
CA HIS A 62 -11.80 6.74 -7.27
C HIS A 62 -12.83 7.00 -6.16
N TYR A 63 -12.68 6.35 -5.00
CA TYR A 63 -13.59 6.52 -3.87
C TYR A 63 -13.44 7.87 -3.20
N ILE A 64 -12.20 8.34 -2.99
CA ILE A 64 -11.93 9.69 -2.47
C ILE A 64 -12.53 10.74 -3.40
N SER A 65 -12.27 10.63 -4.71
CA SER A 65 -12.80 11.57 -5.69
C SER A 65 -14.32 11.62 -5.65
N SER A 66 -14.99 10.46 -5.59
CA SER A 66 -16.45 10.38 -5.53
C SER A 66 -17.02 11.00 -4.25
N LEU A 67 -16.44 10.71 -3.08
CA LEU A 67 -16.93 11.23 -1.79
C LEU A 67 -16.56 12.70 -1.54
N MET A 68 -15.46 13.18 -2.13
CA MET A 68 -15.08 14.58 -2.06
C MET A 68 -16.15 15.48 -2.71
N HIS A 69 -16.86 15.01 -3.72
CA HIS A 69 -18.00 15.74 -4.29
C HIS A 69 -19.20 15.81 -3.33
N TRP A 70 -19.33 14.87 -2.39
CA TRP A 70 -20.43 14.84 -1.43
C TRP A 70 -20.14 15.71 -0.20
N CYS A 71 -18.87 15.77 0.24
CA CYS A 71 -18.44 16.50 1.44
C CYS A 71 -17.13 17.28 1.18
N PRO A 72 -17.13 18.29 0.28
CA PRO A 72 -15.90 18.93 -0.18
C PRO A 72 -15.16 19.69 0.91
N HIS A 73 -15.90 20.34 1.82
CA HIS A 73 -15.33 21.12 2.91
C HIS A 73 -14.59 20.22 3.91
N GLU A 74 -15.17 19.09 4.27
CA GLU A 74 -14.59 18.14 5.20
C GLU A 74 -13.35 17.46 4.62
N PHE A 75 -13.42 17.01 3.36
CA PHE A 75 -12.30 16.36 2.68
C PHE A 75 -11.08 17.28 2.57
N THR A 76 -11.31 18.56 2.28
CA THR A 76 -10.23 19.56 2.18
C THR A 76 -9.70 19.95 3.57
N LYS A 77 -10.59 20.22 4.53
CA LYS A 77 -10.21 20.67 5.88
C LYS A 77 -9.38 19.64 6.64
N PHE A 78 -9.74 18.35 6.53
CA PHE A 78 -9.07 17.27 7.27
C PHE A 78 -8.08 16.48 6.40
N ASN A 79 -7.89 16.88 5.14
CA ASN A 79 -7.00 16.21 4.18
C ASN A 79 -7.21 14.69 4.12
N ILE A 80 -8.48 14.28 4.05
CA ILE A 80 -8.91 12.87 4.15
C ILE A 80 -8.23 12.01 3.09
N GLY A 81 -8.02 12.57 1.90
CA GLY A 81 -7.32 11.89 0.81
C GLY A 81 -5.90 11.49 1.21
N ALA A 82 -5.09 12.43 1.71
CA ALA A 82 -3.73 12.15 2.14
C ALA A 82 -3.69 11.15 3.31
N ILE A 83 -4.55 11.31 4.32
CA ILE A 83 -4.63 10.39 5.46
C ILE A 83 -4.96 8.97 4.99
N SER A 84 -5.91 8.84 4.04
CA SER A 84 -6.29 7.52 3.51
C SER A 84 -5.13 6.83 2.78
N PHE A 85 -4.30 7.58 2.03
CA PHE A 85 -3.10 7.04 1.38
C PHE A 85 -1.99 6.69 2.37
N ILE A 86 -1.85 7.45 3.47
CA ILE A 86 -0.93 7.11 4.57
C ILE A 86 -1.36 5.79 5.21
N ILE A 87 -2.64 5.65 5.58
CA ILE A 87 -3.18 4.41 6.15
C ILE A 87 -2.99 3.24 5.18
N LEU A 88 -3.23 3.44 3.88
CA LEU A 88 -3.03 2.40 2.88
C LEU A 88 -1.56 1.97 2.81
N ARG A 89 -0.62 2.91 2.90
CA ARG A 89 0.81 2.60 2.97
C ARG A 89 1.13 1.78 4.22
N ASP A 90 0.62 2.20 5.37
CA ASP A 90 0.89 1.53 6.64
C ASP A 90 0.27 0.13 6.69
N ALA A 91 -0.85 -0.11 6.00
CA ALA A 91 -1.43 -1.44 5.84
C ALA A 91 -0.44 -2.45 5.20
N HIS A 92 0.44 -2.01 4.29
CA HIS A 92 1.43 -2.88 3.64
C HIS A 92 2.54 -3.35 4.60
N VAL A 93 2.62 -2.80 5.81
CA VAL A 93 3.51 -3.34 6.87
C VAL A 93 3.09 -4.75 7.26
N ASN A 94 1.79 -5.09 7.14
CA ASN A 94 1.28 -6.44 7.34
C ASN A 94 0.85 -7.06 5.99
N PRO A 95 1.76 -7.77 5.30
CA PRO A 95 1.48 -8.33 3.98
C PRO A 95 0.37 -9.38 4.02
N ASP A 96 0.26 -10.18 5.09
CA ASP A 96 -0.76 -11.23 5.19
C ASP A 96 -2.16 -10.65 5.20
N TRP A 97 -2.37 -9.53 5.90
CA TRP A 97 -3.65 -8.85 5.92
C TRP A 97 -4.01 -8.26 4.55
N VAL A 98 -3.06 -7.62 3.86
CA VAL A 98 -3.28 -7.06 2.52
C VAL A 98 -3.56 -8.18 1.50
N LEU A 99 -2.84 -9.30 1.56
CA LEU A 99 -3.03 -10.42 0.63
C LEU A 99 -4.33 -11.21 0.89
N SER A 100 -4.89 -11.13 2.10
CA SER A 100 -6.13 -11.83 2.46
C SER A 100 -7.41 -11.13 1.98
N HIS A 101 -7.31 -9.90 1.46
CA HIS A 101 -8.46 -9.08 1.13
C HIS A 101 -8.42 -8.56 -0.31
N SER A 102 -9.60 -8.29 -0.88
CA SER A 102 -9.65 -7.69 -2.22
C SER A 102 -9.16 -6.23 -2.20
N PRO A 103 -8.53 -5.73 -3.27
CA PRO A 103 -8.10 -4.34 -3.39
C PRO A 103 -9.19 -3.30 -3.09
N GLN A 104 -10.44 -3.57 -3.50
CA GLN A 104 -11.60 -2.73 -3.22
C GLN A 104 -11.93 -2.69 -1.73
N THR A 105 -11.88 -3.86 -1.07
CA THR A 105 -12.12 -3.99 0.37
C THR A 105 -11.09 -3.17 1.15
N ILE A 106 -9.81 -3.30 0.80
CA ILE A 106 -8.71 -2.57 1.45
C ILE A 106 -8.90 -1.06 1.28
N ALA A 107 -9.20 -0.60 0.06
CA ALA A 107 -9.45 0.81 -0.21
C ALA A 107 -10.61 1.39 0.62
N ILE A 108 -11.73 0.66 0.71
CA ILE A 108 -12.87 1.06 1.55
C ILE A 108 -12.47 1.14 3.02
N VAL A 109 -11.75 0.15 3.53
CA VAL A 109 -11.34 0.11 4.95
C VAL A 109 -10.39 1.26 5.27
N CYS A 110 -9.39 1.54 4.42
CA CYS A 110 -8.44 2.64 4.65
C CYS A 110 -9.16 4.01 4.68
N LEU A 111 -10.11 4.22 3.77
CA LEU A 111 -10.93 5.43 3.72
C LEU A 111 -11.87 5.54 4.94
N ALA A 112 -12.47 4.42 5.36
CA ALA A 112 -13.34 4.39 6.53
C ALA A 112 -12.56 4.72 7.82
N VAL A 113 -11.35 4.18 7.99
CA VAL A 113 -10.47 4.52 9.11
C VAL A 113 -10.07 6.01 9.06
N ALA A 114 -9.76 6.56 7.88
CA ALA A 114 -9.47 8.00 7.74
C ALA A 114 -10.65 8.88 8.18
N LEU A 115 -11.86 8.54 7.74
CA LEU A 115 -13.09 9.22 8.15
C LEU A 115 -13.33 9.10 9.66
N ARG A 116 -13.08 7.93 10.24
CA ARG A 116 -13.18 7.69 11.69
C ARG A 116 -12.19 8.54 12.49
N ILE A 117 -10.94 8.64 12.04
CA ILE A 117 -9.91 9.50 12.66
C ILE A 117 -10.32 10.97 12.59
N ALA A 118 -10.84 11.41 11.44
CA ALA A 118 -11.32 12.78 11.25
C ALA A 118 -12.68 13.07 11.94
N LYS A 119 -13.30 12.06 12.56
CA LYS A 119 -14.64 12.12 13.19
C LYS A 119 -15.74 12.60 12.22
N ILE A 120 -15.63 12.23 10.94
CA ILE A 120 -16.60 12.56 9.91
C ILE A 120 -17.50 11.35 9.67
N SER A 121 -18.80 11.56 9.73
CA SER A 121 -19.81 10.55 9.40
C SER A 121 -20.51 10.95 8.11
N ILE A 122 -20.44 10.08 7.11
CA ILE A 122 -21.22 10.21 5.88
C ILE A 122 -22.55 9.48 6.12
N GLY A 123 -23.67 10.20 6.08
CA GLY A 123 -24.99 9.69 6.51
C GLY A 123 -25.54 8.49 5.70
N VAL A 124 -24.95 8.19 4.54
CA VAL A 124 -25.35 7.08 3.66
C VAL A 124 -24.39 5.89 3.84
N ARG A 125 -24.83 4.67 3.52
CA ARG A 125 -23.96 3.49 3.35
C ARG A 125 -23.06 3.62 2.11
N TRP A 126 -22.19 4.62 2.09
CA TRP A 126 -21.34 5.00 0.98
C TRP A 126 -20.49 3.83 0.47
N TYR A 127 -20.01 2.97 1.35
CA TYR A 127 -19.20 1.79 1.00
C TYR A 127 -19.97 0.77 0.14
N SER A 128 -21.29 0.65 0.32
CA SER A 128 -22.11 -0.27 -0.49
C SER A 128 -22.34 0.21 -1.91
N VAL A 129 -22.17 1.52 -2.18
CA VAL A 129 -22.23 2.09 -3.53
C VAL A 129 -21.04 1.61 -4.36
N PHE A 130 -19.88 1.48 -3.73
CA PHE A 130 -18.65 1.05 -4.40
C PHE A 130 -18.46 -0.46 -4.42
N TYR A 131 -18.93 -1.17 -3.39
CA TYR A 131 -18.79 -2.61 -3.29
C TYR A 131 -19.98 -3.25 -2.58
N SER A 132 -20.83 -3.92 -3.34
CA SER A 132 -22.11 -4.47 -2.88
C SER A 132 -21.98 -5.53 -1.78
N SER A 133 -20.88 -6.29 -1.76
CA SER A 133 -20.65 -7.31 -0.71
C SER A 133 -20.14 -6.74 0.61
N MET A 134 -19.92 -5.41 0.70
CA MET A 134 -19.49 -4.76 1.93
C MET A 134 -20.67 -4.48 2.85
N THR A 135 -20.67 -5.13 4.03
CA THR A 135 -21.65 -4.88 5.10
C THR A 135 -21.04 -4.04 6.22
N LYS A 136 -21.89 -3.38 7.01
CA LYS A 136 -21.45 -2.55 8.15
C LYS A 136 -20.66 -3.35 9.19
N SER A 137 -21.08 -4.59 9.46
CA SER A 137 -20.40 -5.48 10.42
C SER A 137 -19.03 -5.92 9.91
N LYS A 138 -18.94 -6.27 8.62
CA LYS A 138 -17.66 -6.61 7.98
C LYS A 138 -16.72 -5.41 7.99
N LEU A 139 -17.20 -4.22 7.62
CA LEU A 139 -16.39 -3.00 7.62
C LEU A 139 -15.82 -2.71 9.01
N ARG A 140 -16.67 -2.67 10.06
CA ARG A 140 -16.22 -2.43 11.44
C ARG A 140 -15.17 -3.42 11.90
N ARG A 141 -15.39 -4.72 11.63
CA ARG A 141 -14.43 -5.77 11.97
C ARG A 141 -13.06 -5.50 11.33
N LEU A 142 -13.04 -5.18 10.04
CA LEU A 142 -11.81 -4.91 9.30
C LEU A 142 -11.14 -3.59 9.71
N GLU A 143 -11.91 -2.56 10.09
CA GLU A 143 -11.38 -1.32 10.64
C GLU A 143 -10.62 -1.56 11.97
N ASP A 144 -11.17 -2.42 12.82
CA ASP A 144 -10.55 -2.76 14.11
C ASP A 144 -9.36 -3.70 13.93
N GLU A 145 -9.42 -4.66 13.01
CA GLU A 145 -8.27 -5.49 12.61
C GLU A 145 -7.13 -4.63 12.04
N LEU A 146 -7.42 -3.66 11.17
CA LEU A 146 -6.41 -2.78 10.60
C LEU A 146 -5.78 -1.89 11.69
N VAL A 147 -6.59 -1.30 12.57
CA VAL A 147 -6.07 -0.48 13.66
C VAL A 147 -5.26 -1.29 14.66
N THR A 148 -5.68 -2.51 14.99
CA THR A 148 -4.90 -3.36 15.90
C THR A 148 -3.59 -3.84 15.29
N SER A 149 -3.55 -4.10 13.98
CA SER A 149 -2.33 -4.53 13.30
C SER A 149 -1.36 -3.40 12.99
N VAL A 150 -1.85 -2.18 12.70
CA VAL A 150 -1.03 -1.03 12.30
C VAL A 150 -0.65 -0.13 13.47
N LEU A 151 -1.56 0.14 14.41
CA LEU A 151 -1.37 1.18 15.46
C LEU A 151 -0.93 0.66 16.82
N LYS A 152 -0.88 -0.66 17.06
CA LYS A 152 -0.37 -1.24 18.31
C LYS A 152 1.10 -1.70 18.24
N ARG A 153 1.85 -1.18 17.26
CA ARG A 153 3.29 -1.46 17.12
C ARG A 153 4.12 -0.42 17.85
#